data_AF-A0A7S2VT32-F1
#
_entry.id   AF-A0A7S2VT32-F1
#
_cell.length_a   1.000
_cell.length_b   1.000
_cell.length_c   1.000
_cell.angle_alpha   90.00
_cell.angle_beta   90.00
_cell.angle_gamma   90.00
#
_symmetry.space_group_name_H-M   'P 1'
#
loop_
_entity.id
_entity.type
_entity.pdbx_description
1 polymer ?
#
loop_
_entity_poly.entity_id
_entity_poly.type
_entity_poly.pdbx_seq_one_letter_code
_entity_poly.pdbx_strand_id
1 'polypeptide(L)'
;MLALHHSLGFFAGTFAYLNLADWPEVQRLVFVLIAGPLPGIFGAPLQLFGDLTERSAVGLINVAVTIGGFLFLVYARFFVFIPLAFPLDARIAEEYGSLASGLVAVPLVLFGIFSLVSFIDNLWDIIAAVRVQTSARDRLRICRRLGARLVLHWPTPLHFDEGPYEQAPDNKVALSPAPADAAERA
;
A
#
# COMPACT_ATOMS: atom_id res chain seq x y z
N MET A 1 0.68 13.80 -9.65
CA MET A 1 1.21 13.21 -8.39
C MET A 1 2.61 12.66 -8.58
N LEU A 2 2.83 11.66 -9.44
CA LEU A 2 4.13 11.01 -9.64
C LEU A 2 5.29 11.99 -9.96
N ALA A 3 5.10 12.88 -10.94
CA ALA A 3 6.14 13.85 -11.33
C ALA A 3 6.47 14.87 -10.21
N LEU A 4 5.48 15.31 -9.43
CA LEU A 4 5.69 16.25 -8.32
C LEU A 4 6.40 15.56 -7.14
N HIS A 5 6.00 14.33 -6.83
CA HIS A 5 6.62 13.46 -5.83
C HIS A 5 8.11 13.18 -6.15
N HIS A 6 8.43 12.89 -7.40
CA HIS A 6 9.81 12.65 -7.82
C HIS A 6 10.65 13.92 -7.91
N SER A 7 10.08 15.05 -8.34
CA SER A 7 10.82 16.33 -8.38
C SER A 7 11.13 16.86 -6.98
N LEU A 8 10.20 16.73 -6.03
CA LEU A 8 10.46 17.01 -4.61
C LEU A 8 11.53 16.10 -4.02
N GLY A 9 11.46 14.80 -4.33
CA GLY A 9 12.49 13.83 -3.95
C GLY A 9 13.86 14.12 -4.59
N PHE A 10 13.88 14.62 -5.82
CA PHE A 10 15.11 14.98 -6.53
C PHE A 10 15.76 16.22 -5.94
N PHE A 11 15.01 17.28 -5.67
CA PHE A 11 15.56 18.51 -5.08
C PHE A 11 16.02 18.30 -3.63
N ALA A 12 15.17 17.71 -2.78
CA ALA A 12 15.55 17.41 -1.39
C ALA A 12 16.67 16.36 -1.31
N GLY A 13 16.60 15.33 -2.15
CA GLY A 13 17.59 14.27 -2.23
C GLY A 13 18.95 14.78 -2.71
N THR A 14 18.98 15.72 -3.67
CA THR A 14 20.24 16.33 -4.14
C THR A 14 20.88 17.17 -3.04
N PHE A 15 20.10 18.00 -2.33
CA PHE A 15 20.61 18.77 -1.20
C PHE A 15 21.17 17.85 -0.09
N ALA A 16 20.40 16.82 0.29
CA ALA A 16 20.78 15.86 1.30
C ALA A 16 22.04 15.07 0.89
N TYR A 17 22.16 14.67 -0.38
CA TYR A 17 23.33 13.94 -0.87
C TYR A 17 24.59 14.81 -0.88
N LEU A 18 24.48 16.08 -1.29
CA LEU A 18 25.65 16.96 -1.40
C LEU A 18 26.14 17.49 -0.06
N ASN A 19 25.24 17.70 0.91
CA ASN A 19 25.56 18.41 2.16
C ASN A 19 25.42 17.56 3.42
N LEU A 20 24.62 16.50 3.39
CA LEU A 20 24.21 15.78 4.59
C LEU A 20 24.43 14.25 4.51
N ALA A 21 25.11 13.75 3.47
CA ALA A 21 25.26 12.31 3.22
C ALA A 21 25.98 11.58 4.37
N ASP A 22 26.83 12.30 5.09
CA ASP A 22 27.63 11.76 6.19
C ASP A 22 26.82 11.61 7.48
N TRP A 23 25.61 12.19 7.53
CA TRP A 23 24.78 12.18 8.73
C TRP A 23 24.02 10.85 8.85
N PRO A 24 24.23 10.09 9.94
CA PRO A 24 23.57 8.79 10.12
C PRO A 24 22.03 8.88 10.06
N GLU A 25 21.46 9.99 10.55
CA GLU A 25 20.02 10.24 10.54
C GLU A 25 19.48 10.37 9.11
N VAL A 26 20.23 11.03 8.23
CA VAL A 26 19.87 11.20 6.81
C VAL A 26 19.94 9.87 6.09
N GLN A 27 20.97 9.07 6.33
CA GLN A 27 21.08 7.73 5.75
C GLN A 27 19.92 6.82 6.18
N ARG A 28 19.53 6.86 7.46
CA ARG A 28 18.36 6.13 7.96
C ARG A 28 17.06 6.60 7.30
N LEU A 29 16.90 7.91 7.12
CA LEU A 29 15.72 8.50 6.48
C LEU A 29 15.63 8.10 5.00
N VAL A 30 16.76 8.11 4.28
CA VAL A 30 16.86 7.60 2.91
C VAL A 30 16.51 6.11 2.85
N PHE A 31 17.04 5.29 3.76
CA PHE A 31 16.70 3.87 3.82
C PHE A 31 15.19 3.65 4.00
N VAL A 32 14.55 4.38 4.91
CA VAL A 32 13.10 4.32 5.14
C VAL A 32 12.31 4.70 3.90
N LEU A 33 12.74 5.73 3.16
CA LEU A 33 12.11 6.13 1.91
C LEU A 33 12.24 5.06 0.81
N ILE A 34 13.42 4.45 0.67
CA ILE A 34 13.68 3.36 -0.30
C ILE A 34 12.92 2.08 0.06
N ALA A 35 12.70 1.83 1.35
CA ALA A 35 11.94 0.68 1.82
C ALA A 35 10.43 0.82 1.56
N GLY A 36 9.94 2.04 1.31
CA GLY A 36 8.53 2.34 1.01
C GLY A 36 7.88 1.47 -0.07
N PRO A 37 8.51 1.21 -1.23
CA PRO A 37 7.96 0.34 -2.28
C PRO A 37 8.00 -1.17 -1.97
N LEU A 38 8.66 -1.64 -0.90
CA LEU A 38 8.79 -3.08 -0.61
C LEU A 38 7.46 -3.84 -0.59
N PRO A 39 6.38 -3.35 0.04
CA PRO A 39 5.07 -4.02 -0.01
C PRO A 39 4.58 -4.31 -1.43
N GLY A 40 4.76 -3.35 -2.35
CA GLY A 40 4.35 -3.50 -3.75
C GLY A 40 5.18 -4.55 -4.48
N ILE A 41 6.47 -4.65 -4.18
CA ILE A 41 7.37 -5.65 -4.77
C ILE A 41 6.94 -7.08 -4.39
N PHE A 42 6.48 -7.28 -3.15
CA PHE A 42 6.00 -8.59 -2.71
C PHE A 42 4.56 -8.90 -3.14
N GLY A 43 3.72 -7.87 -3.29
CA GLY A 43 2.32 -8.03 -3.71
C GLY A 43 2.13 -8.20 -5.22
N ALA A 44 2.90 -7.50 -6.04
CA ALA A 44 2.73 -7.50 -7.50
C ALA A 44 2.81 -8.89 -8.16
N PRO A 45 3.73 -9.80 -7.77
CA PRO A 45 3.76 -11.15 -8.31
C PRO A 45 2.47 -11.93 -8.06
N LEU A 46 1.77 -11.69 -6.94
CA LEU A 46 0.54 -12.42 -6.59
C LEU A 46 -0.61 -12.12 -7.55
N GLN A 47 -0.61 -10.94 -8.19
CA GLN A 47 -1.59 -10.57 -9.21
C GLN A 47 -1.42 -11.38 -10.50
N LEU A 48 -0.27 -12.04 -10.71
CA LEU A 48 -0.02 -12.90 -11.87
C LEU A 48 -0.56 -14.32 -11.68
N PHE A 49 -0.86 -14.74 -10.45
CA PHE A 49 -1.19 -16.13 -10.11
C PHE A 49 -2.66 -16.35 -9.76
N GLY A 50 -3.51 -15.33 -9.82
CA GLY A 50 -4.94 -15.51 -9.62
C GLY A 50 -5.72 -14.20 -9.71
N ASP A 51 -7.01 -14.33 -10.06
CA ASP A 51 -7.95 -13.23 -9.94
C ASP A 51 -8.23 -12.93 -8.46
N LEU A 52 -7.86 -11.73 -8.04
CA LEU A 52 -8.03 -11.25 -6.66
C LEU A 52 -9.46 -10.74 -6.39
N THR A 53 -10.28 -10.61 -7.42
CA THR A 53 -11.70 -10.24 -7.33
C THR A 53 -12.59 -11.42 -6.92
N GLU A 54 -12.08 -12.65 -7.02
CA GLU A 54 -12.72 -13.86 -6.56
C GLU A 54 -12.02 -14.48 -5.35
N ARG A 55 -12.76 -15.26 -4.57
CA ARG A 55 -12.20 -15.92 -3.38
C ARG A 55 -11.21 -17.00 -3.79
N SER A 56 -9.94 -16.84 -3.41
CA SER A 56 -8.89 -17.80 -3.75
C SER A 56 -7.83 -17.91 -2.65
N ALA A 57 -7.07 -19.01 -2.64
CA ALA A 57 -5.95 -19.19 -1.70
C ALA A 57 -4.85 -18.14 -1.95
N VAL A 58 -4.59 -17.81 -3.22
CA VAL A 58 -3.68 -16.73 -3.63
C VAL A 58 -4.21 -15.37 -3.15
N GLY A 59 -5.53 -15.15 -3.23
CA GLY A 59 -6.20 -13.95 -2.71
C GLY A 59 -6.02 -13.77 -1.20
N LEU A 60 -6.11 -14.84 -0.41
CA LEU A 60 -5.84 -14.80 1.03
C LEU A 60 -4.38 -14.50 1.36
N ILE A 61 -3.43 -15.06 0.60
CA ILE A 61 -2.01 -14.74 0.74
C ILE A 61 -1.76 -13.26 0.40
N ASN A 62 -2.39 -12.76 -0.66
CA ASN A 62 -2.30 -11.36 -1.05
C ASN A 62 -2.84 -10.43 0.05
N VAL A 63 -3.98 -10.75 0.66
CA VAL A 63 -4.51 -10.00 1.81
C VAL A 63 -3.49 -9.97 2.97
N ALA A 64 -2.84 -11.09 3.29
CA ALA A 64 -1.84 -11.14 4.34
C ALA A 64 -0.61 -10.27 4.02
N VAL A 65 -0.11 -10.31 2.78
CA VAL A 65 1.01 -9.48 2.31
C VAL A 65 0.62 -7.99 2.33
N THR A 66 -0.58 -7.64 1.87
CA THR A 66 -1.08 -6.25 1.90
C THR A 66 -1.21 -5.73 3.31
N ILE A 67 -1.77 -6.51 4.25
CA ILE A 67 -1.86 -6.10 5.67
C ILE A 67 -0.46 -5.95 6.27
N GLY A 68 0.44 -6.91 6.05
CA GLY A 68 1.81 -6.82 6.55
C GLY A 68 2.57 -5.60 5.99
N GLY A 69 2.40 -5.35 4.69
CA GLY A 69 2.96 -4.19 4.01
C GLY A 69 2.39 -2.87 4.50
N PHE A 70 1.08 -2.81 4.76
CA PHE A 70 0.43 -1.64 5.35
C PHE A 70 0.95 -1.35 6.76
N LEU A 71 1.05 -2.38 7.62
CA LEU A 71 1.62 -2.22 8.96
C LEU A 71 3.08 -1.75 8.92
N PHE A 72 3.86 -2.31 7.98
CA PHE A 72 5.23 -1.85 7.73
C PHE A 72 5.26 -0.37 7.31
N LEU A 73 4.40 0.05 6.38
CA LEU A 73 4.31 1.45 5.94
C LEU A 73 3.89 2.38 7.07
N VAL A 74 2.94 1.97 7.90
CA VAL A 74 2.51 2.73 9.07
C VAL A 74 3.69 2.91 10.03
N TYR A 75 4.39 1.83 10.36
CA TYR A 75 5.57 1.88 11.21
C TYR A 75 6.66 2.80 10.63
N ALA A 76 7.05 2.56 9.38
CA ALA A 76 8.11 3.29 8.71
C ALA A 76 7.81 4.80 8.58
N ARG A 77 6.58 5.18 8.19
CA ARG A 77 6.23 6.58 7.94
C ARG A 77 5.89 7.35 9.21
N PHE A 78 5.13 6.77 10.13
CA PHE A 78 4.65 7.51 11.31
C PHE A 78 5.53 7.35 12.55
N PHE A 79 6.17 6.19 12.71
CA PHE A 79 6.96 5.88 13.91
C PHE A 79 8.47 5.99 13.71
N VAL A 80 8.95 5.96 12.47
CA VAL A 80 10.37 6.12 12.16
C VAL A 80 10.65 7.44 11.45
N PHE A 81 9.99 7.71 10.32
CA PHE A 81 10.27 8.90 9.52
C PHE A 81 9.94 10.21 10.25
N ILE A 82 8.73 10.38 10.80
CA ILE A 82 8.35 11.64 11.47
C ILE A 82 9.30 11.99 12.64
N PRO A 83 9.60 11.05 13.57
CA PRO A 83 10.54 11.34 14.66
C PRO A 83 11.98 11.62 14.22
N LEU A 84 12.41 11.11 13.06
CA LEU A 84 13.73 11.42 12.50
C LEU A 84 13.75 12.74 11.75
N ALA A 85 12.68 13.07 11.02
CA ALA A 85 12.62 14.23 10.15
C ALA A 85 12.55 15.56 10.93
N PHE A 86 11.79 15.60 12.03
CA PHE A 86 11.58 16.83 12.81
C PHE A 86 12.87 17.37 13.45
N PRO A 87 13.67 16.58 14.19
CA PRO A 87 14.93 17.04 14.76
C PRO A 87 15.96 17.40 13.69
N LEU A 88 15.93 16.68 12.55
CA LEU A 88 16.83 16.91 11.44
C LEU A 88 16.59 18.28 10.79
N ASP A 89 15.34 18.68 10.60
CA ASP A 89 14.98 20.01 10.07
C ASP A 89 15.50 21.14 10.98
N ALA A 90 15.31 21.00 12.30
CA ALA A 90 15.84 21.97 13.26
C ALA A 90 17.37 22.09 13.17
N ARG A 91 18.08 20.95 13.06
CA ARG A 91 19.54 20.94 12.89
C ARG A 91 19.98 21.58 11.57
N ILE A 92 19.25 21.35 10.47
CA ILE A 92 19.53 21.99 9.17
C ILE A 92 19.34 23.51 9.28
N ALA A 93 18.32 23.97 10.00
CA ALA A 93 18.10 25.39 10.23
C ALA A 93 19.25 26.05 10.99
N GLU A 94 19.81 25.35 11.98
CA GLU A 94 20.95 25.82 12.77
C GLU A 94 22.24 25.89 11.94
N GLU A 95 22.48 24.92 11.06
CA GLU A 95 23.76 24.77 10.34
C GLU A 95 23.80 25.51 8.99
N TYR A 96 22.67 25.53 8.26
CA TYR A 96 22.57 26.09 6.90
C TYR A 96 21.61 27.29 6.80
N GLY A 97 20.98 27.66 7.91
CA GLY A 97 20.02 28.76 7.99
C GLY A 97 18.59 28.39 7.61
N SER A 98 17.67 29.32 7.88
CA SER A 98 16.22 29.12 7.73
C SER A 98 15.77 28.86 6.29
N LEU A 99 16.49 29.38 5.29
CA LEU A 99 16.16 29.13 3.88
C LEU A 99 16.37 27.65 3.50
N ALA A 100 17.49 27.06 3.91
CA ALA A 100 17.80 25.65 3.64
C ALA A 100 16.81 24.72 4.36
N SER A 101 16.49 25.02 5.62
CA SER A 101 15.42 24.31 6.34
C SER A 101 14.08 24.43 5.61
N GLY A 102 13.69 25.63 5.16
CA GLY A 102 12.46 25.81 4.38
C GLY A 102 12.40 24.95 3.11
N LEU A 103 13.52 24.81 2.40
CA LEU A 103 13.60 23.96 1.20
C LEU A 103 13.46 22.46 1.50
N VAL A 104 13.86 22.01 2.69
CA VAL A 104 13.73 20.61 3.13
C VAL A 104 12.38 20.35 3.80
N ALA A 105 11.84 21.31 4.55
CA ALA A 105 10.57 21.21 5.25
C ALA A 105 9.38 21.03 4.28
N VAL A 106 9.38 21.72 3.13
CA VAL A 106 8.32 21.59 2.11
C VAL A 106 8.14 20.13 1.63
N PRO A 107 9.18 19.45 1.12
CA PRO A 107 9.08 18.05 0.72
C PRO A 107 8.74 17.11 1.89
N LEU A 108 9.23 17.38 3.11
CA LEU A 108 8.85 16.60 4.30
C LEU A 108 7.35 16.70 4.60
N VAL A 109 6.77 17.91 4.57
CA VAL A 109 5.33 18.13 4.78
C VAL A 109 4.50 17.46 3.69
N LEU A 110 4.91 17.61 2.43
CA LEU A 110 4.22 16.99 1.31
C LEU A 110 4.27 15.45 1.38
N PHE A 111 5.39 14.88 1.84
CA PHE A 111 5.49 13.46 2.11
C PHE A 111 4.58 13.01 3.26
N GLY A 112 4.42 13.83 4.30
CA GLY A 112 3.45 13.59 5.38
C GLY A 112 2.01 13.53 4.89
N ILE A 113 1.61 14.51 4.06
CA ILE A 113 0.27 14.54 3.44
C ILE A 113 0.07 13.31 2.54
N PHE A 114 1.05 13.00 1.68
CA PHE A 114 1.02 11.80 0.85
C PHE A 114 0.88 10.53 1.68
N SER A 115 1.60 10.43 2.79
CA SER A 115 1.55 9.30 3.71
C SER A 115 0.17 9.11 4.32
N LEU A 116 -0.50 10.20 4.69
CA LEU A 116 -1.86 10.17 5.23
C LEU A 116 -2.89 9.75 4.17
N VAL A 117 -2.80 10.29 2.96
CA VAL A 117 -3.70 9.91 1.86
C VAL A 117 -3.50 8.44 1.50
N SER A 118 -2.25 8.00 1.35
CA SER A 118 -1.93 6.58 1.12
C SER A 118 -2.45 5.68 2.24
N PHE A 119 -2.41 6.13 3.50
CA PHE A 119 -2.92 5.35 4.63
C PHE A 119 -4.42 5.07 4.48
N ILE A 120 -5.20 6.10 4.16
CA ILE A 120 -6.66 5.99 3.99
C ILE A 120 -6.99 5.07 2.83
N ASP A 121 -6.32 5.25 1.69
CA ASP A 121 -6.53 4.48 0.47
C ASP A 121 -6.21 2.99 0.68
N ASN A 122 -5.03 2.68 1.24
CA ASN A 122 -4.64 1.30 1.54
C ASN A 122 -5.57 0.64 2.57
N LEU A 123 -6.07 1.40 3.55
CA LEU A 123 -7.01 0.86 4.53
C LEU A 123 -8.34 0.48 3.87
N TRP A 124 -8.82 1.30 2.94
CA TRP A 124 -10.02 1.01 2.17
C TRP A 124 -9.84 -0.25 1.31
N ASP A 125 -8.71 -0.36 0.62
CA ASP A 125 -8.37 -1.52 -0.21
C ASP A 125 -8.26 -2.81 0.61
N ILE A 126 -7.66 -2.75 1.81
CA ILE A 126 -7.61 -3.90 2.73
C ILE A 126 -9.01 -4.32 3.13
N ILE A 127 -9.89 -3.37 3.47
CA ILE A 127 -11.27 -3.67 3.86
C ILE A 127 -12.00 -4.36 2.70
N ALA A 128 -11.84 -3.85 1.47
CA ALA A 128 -12.43 -4.43 0.27
C ALA A 128 -11.90 -5.85 0.02
N ALA A 129 -10.57 -6.03 0.05
CA ALA A 129 -9.92 -7.33 -0.17
C ALA A 129 -10.32 -8.36 0.90
N VAL A 130 -10.38 -7.97 2.18
CA VAL A 130 -10.86 -8.86 3.25
C VAL A 130 -12.32 -9.24 3.01
N ARG A 131 -13.18 -8.32 2.58
CA ARG A 131 -14.60 -8.61 2.29
C ARG A 131 -14.78 -9.64 1.17
N VAL A 132 -13.98 -9.55 0.12
CA VAL A 132 -14.01 -10.51 -1.00
C VAL A 132 -13.48 -11.88 -0.55
N GLN A 133 -12.37 -11.90 0.18
CA GLN A 133 -11.65 -13.15 0.48
C GLN A 133 -12.18 -13.93 1.70
N THR A 134 -13.03 -13.32 2.53
CA THR A 134 -13.62 -13.95 3.73
C THR A 134 -15.13 -14.17 3.60
N SER A 135 -15.66 -15.27 4.14
CA SER A 135 -17.12 -15.46 4.21
C SER A 135 -17.73 -14.64 5.35
N ALA A 136 -19.05 -14.38 5.30
CA ALA A 136 -19.77 -13.72 6.39
C ALA A 136 -19.62 -14.46 7.74
N ARG A 137 -19.55 -15.80 7.72
CA ARG A 137 -19.30 -16.62 8.92
C ARG A 137 -17.88 -16.45 9.45
N ASP A 138 -16.88 -16.34 8.58
CA ASP A 138 -15.48 -16.12 8.96
C ASP A 138 -15.30 -14.73 9.58
N ARG A 139 -15.93 -13.70 8.98
CA ARG A 139 -15.98 -12.34 9.54
C ARG A 139 -16.60 -12.31 10.93
N LEU A 140 -17.73 -12.99 11.13
CA LEU A 140 -18.39 -13.08 12.44
C LEU A 140 -17.53 -13.79 13.49
N ARG A 141 -16.77 -14.82 13.12
CA ARG A 141 -15.82 -15.49 14.03
C ARG A 141 -14.64 -14.59 14.39
N ILE A 142 -14.07 -13.87 13.42
CA ILE A 142 -12.98 -12.92 13.62
C ILE A 142 -13.47 -11.77 14.53
N CYS A 143 -14.61 -11.18 14.21
CA CYS A 143 -15.24 -10.13 15.02
C CYS A 143 -15.63 -10.63 16.42
N ARG A 144 -16.07 -11.87 16.61
CA ARG A 144 -16.30 -12.42 17.97
C ARG A 144 -15.01 -12.61 18.75
N ARG A 145 -13.93 -13.06 18.10
CA ARG A 145 -12.63 -13.25 18.75
C ARG A 145 -11.95 -11.92 19.11
N LEU A 146 -12.01 -10.93 18.21
CA LEU A 146 -11.49 -9.58 18.45
C LEU A 146 -12.42 -8.75 19.35
N GLY A 147 -13.73 -8.89 19.14
CA GLY A 147 -14.79 -8.18 19.83
C GLY A 147 -15.09 -8.66 21.25
N ALA A 148 -14.66 -9.87 21.63
CA ALA A 148 -14.58 -10.26 23.04
C ALA A 148 -13.62 -9.35 23.86
N ARG A 149 -12.86 -8.46 23.20
CA ARG A 149 -12.07 -7.41 23.86
C ARG A 149 -12.51 -5.97 23.59
N LEU A 150 -13.45 -5.70 22.66
CA LEU A 150 -13.71 -4.31 22.20
C LEU A 150 -15.14 -4.02 21.70
N VAL A 151 -16.12 -4.88 21.98
CA VAL A 151 -17.52 -4.61 21.61
C VAL A 151 -18.18 -3.73 22.66
N LEU A 152 -18.28 -2.43 22.36
CA LEU A 152 -19.42 -1.61 22.80
C LEU A 152 -19.87 -0.54 21.78
N HIS A 153 -19.13 -0.24 20.70
CA HIS A 153 -19.59 0.77 19.72
C HIS A 153 -19.28 0.45 18.25
N TRP A 154 -19.80 -0.66 17.73
CA TRP A 154 -19.98 -0.81 16.28
C TRP A 154 -21.48 -0.76 15.97
N PRO A 155 -21.96 0.17 15.11
CA PRO A 155 -23.37 0.27 14.82
C PRO A 155 -23.84 -0.97 14.04
N THR A 156 -25.02 -1.43 14.44
CA THR A 156 -25.75 -2.62 14.01
C THR A 156 -25.89 -2.76 12.48
N PRO A 157 -26.12 -4.00 12.00
CA PRO A 157 -26.05 -4.33 10.59
C PRO A 157 -27.23 -3.74 9.81
N LEU A 158 -26.92 -3.06 8.71
CA LEU A 158 -27.90 -2.84 7.65
C LEU A 158 -28.41 -4.20 7.17
N HIS A 159 -29.74 -4.33 7.10
CA HIS A 159 -30.44 -5.48 6.54
C HIS A 159 -29.80 -5.91 5.21
N PHE A 160 -29.28 -7.13 5.17
CA PHE A 160 -28.94 -7.79 3.90
C PHE A 160 -30.20 -8.51 3.43
N ASP A 161 -30.87 -7.95 2.42
CA ASP A 161 -31.78 -8.70 1.58
C ASP A 161 -30.97 -9.83 0.94
N GLU A 162 -31.33 -11.08 1.25
CA GLU A 162 -30.87 -12.25 0.51
C GLU A 162 -31.58 -12.27 -0.86
N GLY A 163 -31.11 -11.43 -1.78
CA GLY A 163 -31.44 -11.55 -3.20
C GLY A 163 -30.75 -12.79 -3.80
N PRO A 164 -31.38 -13.52 -4.72
CA PRO A 164 -30.77 -14.69 -5.33
C PRO A 164 -29.54 -14.25 -6.12
N TYR A 165 -28.44 -14.98 -5.97
CA TYR A 165 -27.24 -14.86 -6.79
C TYR A 165 -27.66 -14.90 -8.28
N GLU A 166 -27.66 -13.75 -8.96
CA GLU A 166 -27.62 -13.70 -10.42
C GLU A 166 -26.31 -14.38 -10.84
N GLN A 167 -26.46 -15.53 -11.50
CA GLN A 167 -25.35 -16.18 -12.20
C GLN A 167 -24.81 -15.18 -13.22
N ALA A 168 -23.52 -14.86 -13.13
CA ALA A 168 -22.84 -14.10 -14.17
C ALA A 168 -23.03 -14.81 -15.53
N PRO A 169 -23.29 -14.08 -16.62
CA PRO A 169 -23.54 -14.67 -17.92
C PRO A 169 -22.30 -15.46 -18.39
N ASP A 170 -22.58 -16.66 -18.89
CA ASP A 170 -21.65 -17.68 -19.39
C ASP A 170 -20.84 -17.12 -20.57
N ASN A 171 -19.74 -16.41 -20.28
CA ASN A 171 -18.87 -15.83 -21.30
C ASN A 171 -17.92 -16.91 -21.82
N LYS A 172 -18.46 -17.83 -22.62
CA LYS A 172 -17.67 -18.71 -23.48
C LYS A 172 -16.92 -17.84 -24.49
N VAL A 173 -15.71 -17.42 -24.13
CA VAL A 173 -14.74 -16.97 -25.12
C VAL A 173 -14.48 -18.16 -26.03
N ALA A 174 -15.08 -18.12 -27.22
CA ALA A 174 -14.82 -19.06 -28.29
C ALA A 174 -13.32 -19.00 -28.60
N LEU A 175 -12.57 -20.00 -28.13
CA LEU A 175 -11.25 -20.31 -28.66
C LEU A 175 -11.45 -20.59 -30.16
N SER A 176 -11.02 -19.65 -30.99
CA SER A 176 -10.90 -19.86 -32.43
C SER A 176 -10.03 -21.12 -32.63
N PRO A 177 -10.46 -22.10 -33.43
CA PRO A 177 -9.66 -23.29 -33.68
C PRO A 177 -8.39 -22.90 -34.43
N ALA A 178 -7.24 -23.35 -33.93
CA ALA A 178 -5.98 -23.29 -34.65
C ALA A 178 -6.13 -23.97 -36.03
N PRO A 179 -5.62 -23.40 -37.12
CA PRO A 179 -5.64 -24.08 -38.41
C PRO A 179 -4.67 -25.26 -38.36
N ALA A 180 -5.24 -26.46 -38.30
CA ALA A 180 -4.58 -27.69 -38.68
C ALA A 180 -4.92 -27.95 -40.15
N ASP A 181 -3.95 -27.71 -41.03
CA ASP A 181 -3.80 -28.38 -42.32
C ASP A 181 -2.32 -28.18 -42.73
N ALA A 182 -1.47 -29.17 -42.45
CA ALA A 182 -1.20 -30.29 -43.34
C ALA A 182 0.07 -30.03 -44.16
N ALA A 183 1.20 -30.44 -43.57
CA ALA A 183 2.32 -30.94 -44.35
C ALA A 183 1.86 -32.22 -45.06
N GLU A 184 1.45 -32.12 -46.31
CA GLU A 184 1.52 -33.23 -47.27
C GLU A 184 1.23 -32.72 -48.69
N ARG A 185 2.31 -32.56 -49.48
CA ARG A 185 2.41 -32.99 -50.89
C ARG A 185 3.80 -32.61 -51.43
N ALA A 186 4.57 -33.68 -51.68
CA ALA A 186 5.55 -33.88 -52.76
C ALA A 186 6.47 -32.72 -53.18
#